data_AF-A0A3M7RTV2-F1
#
_entry.id   AF-A0A3M7RTV2-F1
#
_cell.length_a   1.000
_cell.length_b   1.000
_cell.length_c   1.000
_cell.angle_alpha   90.00
_cell.angle_beta   90.00
_cell.angle_gamma   90.00
#
_symmetry.space_group_name_H-M   'P 1'
#
loop_
_entity.id
_entity.type
_entity.pdbx_description
1 polymer ?
#
loop_
_entity_poly.entity_id
_entity_poly.type
_entity_poly.pdbx_seq_one_letter_code
_entity_poly.pdbx_strand_id
1 'polypeptide(L)'
;MDMKNTLKKSPLNIEDYKSYLSEIDSNKQKLAYLIHLILLRENFCFLNDNGQKMDAKISNDEIYFTKLYYNHYQYKETFINLDNVLITLLKSGRFVDMNLKNKNFSSKFLKLNLDDFFADLSLDKIQNLELNFKNEVLIPFKIYLKSNFDLNIITGLSDLPIELIIEISLKYLDIRSIVKLSQTCRYFRKLLDSDGKIPFWQKLIARDFKQLIPLNTTDQSLLGSKREYIKLYKNSKRFKLFSRY
;
A
#
# COMPACT_ATOMS: atom_id res chain seq x y z
N MET A 1 -11.00 -15.43 24.31
CA MET A 1 -11.83 -14.32 23.82
C MET A 1 -11.11 -13.71 22.62
N ASP A 2 -11.62 -13.99 21.43
CA ASP A 2 -10.98 -13.70 20.14
C ASP A 2 -10.87 -12.19 19.84
N MET A 3 -9.68 -11.61 19.97
CA MET A 3 -9.35 -10.25 19.47
C MET A 3 -8.92 -10.26 18.00
N LYS A 4 -9.54 -11.09 17.15
CA LYS A 4 -9.30 -11.06 15.69
C LYS A 4 -10.08 -9.95 14.96
N ASN A 5 -10.91 -9.17 15.65
CA ASN A 5 -11.91 -8.30 15.00
C ASN A 5 -11.90 -6.80 15.36
N THR A 6 -10.96 -6.27 16.14
CA THR A 6 -11.00 -4.85 16.55
C THR A 6 -10.13 -3.89 15.74
N LEU A 7 -9.19 -4.35 14.92
CA LEU A 7 -8.51 -3.48 13.94
C LEU A 7 -9.28 -3.52 12.61
N LYS A 8 -10.53 -3.03 12.64
CA LYS A 8 -11.21 -2.63 11.40
C LYS A 8 -10.31 -1.61 10.70
N LYS A 9 -10.10 -1.83 9.40
CA LYS A 9 -9.37 -0.97 8.45
C LYS A 9 -10.04 0.41 8.29
N SER A 10 -10.09 1.21 9.35
CA SER A 10 -10.49 2.62 9.24
C SER A 10 -9.29 3.46 8.79
N PRO A 11 -9.50 4.44 7.89
CA PRO A 11 -8.50 5.46 7.65
C PRO A 11 -8.21 6.20 8.97
N LEU A 12 -6.93 6.57 9.14
CA LEU A 12 -6.39 7.39 10.22
C LEU A 12 -7.35 8.47 10.73
N ASN A 13 -7.80 8.39 11.99
CA ASN A 13 -8.29 9.56 12.70
C ASN A 13 -7.10 10.28 13.34
N ILE A 14 -6.91 11.56 13.01
CA ILE A 14 -5.87 12.43 13.56
C ILE A 14 -6.03 12.61 15.07
N GLU A 15 -7.26 12.59 15.57
CA GLU A 15 -7.54 12.80 16.99
C GLU A 15 -6.91 11.69 17.84
N ASP A 16 -6.91 10.46 17.33
CA ASP A 16 -6.22 9.31 17.96
C ASP A 16 -4.70 9.53 18.05
N TYR A 17 -4.12 10.31 17.14
CA TYR A 17 -2.69 10.61 17.14
C TYR A 17 -2.38 11.81 18.03
N LYS A 18 -3.19 12.88 17.95
CA LYS A 18 -2.95 14.12 18.69
C LYS A 18 -3.00 13.93 20.20
N SER A 19 -3.97 13.16 20.70
CA SER A 19 -4.12 12.91 22.14
C SER A 19 -2.92 12.18 22.75
N TYR A 20 -2.27 11.29 22.00
CA TYR A 20 -1.11 10.53 22.50
C TYR A 20 0.21 11.25 22.20
N LEU A 21 0.32 11.95 21.07
CA LEU A 21 1.50 12.75 20.76
C LEU A 21 1.66 13.95 21.71
N SER A 22 0.58 14.42 22.34
CA SER A 22 0.66 15.47 23.37
C SER A 22 1.27 14.98 24.69
N GLU A 23 1.26 13.68 24.97
CA GLU A 23 1.84 13.10 26.20
C GLU A 23 3.34 12.79 26.08
N ILE A 24 3.90 12.93 24.87
CA ILE A 24 5.29 12.60 24.57
C ILE A 24 6.08 13.91 24.41
N ASP A 25 7.05 14.16 25.28
CA ASP A 25 7.82 15.42 25.24
C ASP A 25 8.83 15.48 24.10
N SER A 26 9.35 14.34 23.66
CA SER A 26 10.44 14.29 22.67
C SER A 26 9.92 14.04 21.26
N ASN A 27 10.23 14.95 20.32
CA ASN A 27 9.95 14.77 18.87
C ASN A 27 10.50 13.45 18.32
N LYS A 28 11.60 12.95 18.89
CA LYS A 28 12.18 11.65 18.57
C LYS A 28 11.26 10.49 18.95
N GLN A 29 10.72 10.52 20.17
CA GLN A 29 9.79 9.51 20.66
C GLN A 29 8.46 9.58 19.90
N LYS A 30 7.98 10.79 19.56
CA LYS A 30 6.83 11.00 18.69
C LYS A 30 7.02 10.31 17.34
N LEU A 31 8.17 10.51 16.68
CA LEU A 31 8.48 9.84 15.42
C LEU A 31 8.53 8.31 15.57
N ALA A 32 9.20 7.80 16.61
CA ALA A 32 9.28 6.37 16.87
C ALA A 32 7.87 5.76 17.02
N TYR A 33 6.98 6.45 17.71
CA TYR A 33 5.59 6.04 17.89
C TYR A 33 4.79 6.07 16.57
N LEU A 34 4.95 7.11 15.75
CA LEU A 34 4.32 7.17 14.42
C LEU A 34 4.73 5.97 13.56
N ILE A 35 6.03 5.66 13.51
CA ILE A 35 6.57 4.52 12.78
C ILE A 35 6.03 3.20 13.35
N HIS A 36 5.96 3.07 14.67
CA HIS A 36 5.34 1.92 15.34
C HIS A 36 3.90 1.69 14.89
N LEU A 37 3.07 2.73 14.86
CA LEU A 37 1.67 2.61 14.42
C LEU A 37 1.54 2.22 12.95
N ILE A 38 2.41 2.74 12.07
CA ILE A 38 2.45 2.33 10.66
C ILE A 38 2.72 0.83 10.57
N LEU A 39 3.67 0.31 11.35
CA LEU A 39 4.05 -1.11 11.33
C LEU A 39 2.94 -2.02 11.86
N LEU A 40 2.29 -1.66 12.96
CA LEU A 40 1.17 -2.44 13.49
C LEU A 40 0.07 -2.66 12.45
N ARG A 41 -0.22 -1.64 11.63
CA ARG A 41 -1.20 -1.73 10.53
C ARG A 41 -0.74 -2.57 9.36
N GLU A 42 0.56 -2.62 9.15
CA GLU A 42 1.20 -3.49 8.18
C GLU A 42 1.43 -4.90 8.75
N ASN A 43 0.67 -5.27 9.80
CA ASN A 43 0.68 -6.57 10.46
C ASN A 43 2.00 -6.94 11.15
N PHE A 44 2.80 -5.95 11.56
CA PHE A 44 3.93 -6.22 12.44
C PHE A 44 3.48 -6.32 13.91
N CYS A 45 4.11 -7.21 14.67
CA CYS A 45 3.98 -7.35 16.11
C CYS A 45 5.23 -6.81 16.77
N PHE A 46 5.08 -5.82 17.65
CA PHE A 46 6.20 -5.33 18.45
C PHE A 46 6.67 -6.42 19.41
N LEU A 47 7.99 -6.61 19.48
CA LEU A 47 8.63 -7.56 20.37
C LEU A 47 9.00 -6.83 21.65
N ASN A 48 8.10 -6.92 22.63
CA ASN A 48 8.32 -6.51 24.00
C ASN A 48 7.76 -7.56 24.95
N ASP A 49 8.29 -7.60 26.17
CA ASP A 49 7.84 -8.53 27.21
C ASP A 49 6.36 -8.29 27.61
N ASN A 50 5.82 -7.10 27.31
CA ASN A 50 4.48 -6.66 27.72
C ASN A 50 3.39 -6.73 26.63
N GLY A 51 3.72 -7.17 25.41
CA GLY A 51 2.80 -7.26 24.27
C GLY A 51 2.36 -5.91 23.70
N GLN A 52 2.65 -5.67 22.42
CA GLN A 52 2.21 -4.56 21.53
C GLN A 52 2.38 -3.10 21.99
N LYS A 53 2.48 -2.80 23.30
CA LYS A 53 2.65 -1.44 23.82
C LYS A 53 4.12 -1.02 23.76
N MET A 54 4.41 0.08 23.08
CA MET A 54 5.76 0.66 23.09
C MET A 54 6.05 1.23 24.49
N ASP A 55 7.09 0.75 25.18
CA ASP A 55 7.45 1.29 26.50
C ASP A 55 7.92 2.74 26.38
N ALA A 56 7.55 3.59 27.33
CA ALA A 56 7.92 5.02 27.35
C ALA A 56 9.44 5.26 27.44
N LYS A 57 10.21 4.25 27.84
CA LYS A 57 11.68 4.29 27.95
C LYS A 57 12.32 3.49 26.83
N ILE A 58 12.27 4.04 25.62
CA ILE A 58 13.11 3.56 24.52
C ILE A 58 14.58 3.81 24.88
N SER A 59 15.44 2.80 24.73
CA SER A 59 16.86 2.85 25.08
C SER A 59 17.59 3.99 24.36
N ASN A 60 18.19 4.89 25.12
CA ASN A 60 19.11 5.91 24.62
C ASN A 60 20.49 5.29 24.36
N ASP A 61 20.72 4.79 23.14
CA ASP A 61 22.06 4.47 22.65
C ASP A 61 22.73 5.78 22.14
N GLU A 62 24.05 5.95 22.29
CA GLU A 62 24.74 7.17 21.82
C GLU A 62 24.71 7.31 20.28
N ILE A 63 24.68 6.16 19.57
CA ILE A 63 24.66 6.07 18.10
C ILE A 63 23.21 6.03 17.57
N TYR A 64 22.30 5.40 18.31
CA TYR A 64 20.90 5.16 17.93
C TYR A 64 19.99 5.75 19.00
N PHE A 65 19.06 6.64 18.65
CA PHE A 65 18.13 7.09 19.69
C PHE A 65 16.98 6.10 19.93
N THR A 66 16.69 5.20 18.98
CA THR A 66 15.65 4.16 19.10
C THR A 66 16.00 2.94 18.26
N LYS A 67 15.93 1.76 18.88
CA LYS A 67 15.89 0.45 18.22
C LYS A 67 14.56 -0.22 18.54
N LEU A 68 13.77 -0.55 17.52
CA LEU A 68 12.48 -1.25 17.70
C LEU A 68 12.54 -2.61 17.02
N TYR A 69 12.15 -3.64 17.74
CA TYR A 69 12.14 -5.02 17.25
C TYR A 69 10.72 -5.45 16.93
N TYR A 70 10.52 -6.03 15.76
CA TYR A 70 9.22 -6.54 15.32
C TYR A 70 9.33 -7.94 14.73
N ASN A 71 8.26 -8.71 14.93
CA ASN A 71 7.89 -9.82 14.06
C ASN A 71 6.73 -9.38 13.17
N HIS A 72 6.31 -10.18 12.19
CA HIS A 72 5.11 -9.88 11.43
C HIS A 72 4.15 -11.07 11.45
N TYR A 73 2.86 -10.79 11.67
CA TYR A 73 1.83 -11.75 12.09
C TYR A 73 1.69 -12.92 11.13
N GLN A 74 1.79 -12.69 9.82
CA GLN A 74 1.78 -13.77 8.81
C GLN A 74 2.95 -14.76 8.96
N TYR A 75 3.98 -14.38 9.74
CA TYR A 75 5.22 -15.14 9.91
C TYR A 75 5.35 -15.82 11.27
N LYS A 76 4.39 -15.63 12.18
CA LYS A 76 4.36 -16.36 13.46
C LYS A 76 3.79 -17.78 13.29
N GLU A 77 2.94 -17.97 12.27
CA GLU A 77 2.30 -19.27 11.96
C GLU A 77 3.04 -20.05 10.86
N THR A 78 3.89 -19.38 10.07
CA THR A 78 4.83 -20.06 9.18
C THR A 78 6.10 -20.35 9.97
N PHE A 79 6.67 -21.54 9.89
CA PHE A 79 7.90 -21.96 10.60
C PHE A 79 9.16 -21.18 10.15
N ILE A 80 8.99 -19.99 9.58
CA ILE A 80 10.03 -19.14 9.05
C ILE A 80 10.56 -18.31 10.22
N ASN A 81 11.75 -18.68 10.69
CA ASN A 81 12.51 -17.89 11.65
C ASN A 81 13.02 -16.62 10.96
N LEU A 82 12.17 -15.60 10.85
CA LEU A 82 12.62 -14.27 10.48
C LEU A 82 13.37 -13.70 11.67
N ASP A 83 14.69 -13.51 11.51
CA ASP A 83 15.47 -12.72 12.45
C ASP A 83 14.73 -11.41 12.72
N ASN A 84 14.61 -11.05 14.01
CA ASN A 84 13.87 -9.87 14.47
C ASN A 84 14.13 -8.66 13.56
N VAL A 85 13.04 -8.02 13.13
CA VAL A 85 13.13 -6.83 12.29
C VAL A 85 13.50 -5.65 13.16
N LEU A 86 14.69 -5.10 12.93
CA LEU A 86 15.20 -3.94 13.63
C LEU A 86 14.91 -2.69 12.82
N ILE A 87 14.19 -1.75 13.43
CA ILE A 87 14.11 -0.38 12.92
C ILE A 87 15.10 0.46 13.68
N THR A 88 16.00 1.10 12.95
CA THR A 88 16.95 2.04 13.52
C THR A 88 16.56 3.45 13.17
N LEU A 89 16.54 4.31 14.20
CA LEU A 89 16.42 5.75 14.04
C LEU A 89 17.74 6.37 14.49
N LEU A 90 18.52 6.84 13.51
CA LEU A 90 19.86 7.39 13.67
C LEU A 90 19.79 8.91 13.68
N LYS A 91 20.46 9.57 14.64
CA LYS A 91 20.57 11.03 14.63
C LYS A 91 21.71 11.46 13.70
N SER A 92 21.40 12.23 12.67
CA SER A 92 22.38 12.87 11.79
C SER A 92 22.18 14.39 11.83
N GLY A 93 22.71 15.03 12.88
CA GLY A 93 22.54 16.47 13.11
C GLY A 93 21.08 16.83 13.44
N ARG A 94 20.44 17.62 12.56
CA ARG A 94 19.00 17.98 12.64
C ARG A 94 18.07 16.93 12.02
N PHE A 95 18.64 15.94 11.36
CA PHE A 95 17.88 14.89 10.69
C PHE A 95 17.87 13.61 11.50
N VAL A 96 16.84 12.81 11.25
CA VAL A 96 16.77 11.42 11.62
C VAL A 96 16.77 10.57 10.36
N ASP A 97 17.72 9.64 10.31
CA ASP A 97 17.78 8.62 9.28
C ASP A 97 17.12 7.35 9.80
N MET A 98 16.13 6.84 9.07
CA MET A 98 15.32 5.70 9.45
C MET A 98 15.58 4.55 8.49
N ASN A 99 15.85 3.36 9.00
CA ASN A 99 15.90 2.17 8.17
C ASN A 99 15.22 0.98 8.83
N LEU A 100 15.02 -0.06 8.03
CA LEU A 100 14.62 -1.38 8.46
C LEU A 100 15.73 -2.35 8.09
N LYS A 101 16.19 -3.12 9.08
CA LYS A 101 17.26 -4.09 8.93
C LYS A 101 16.86 -5.43 9.55
N ASN A 102 17.27 -6.51 8.92
CA ASN A 102 17.42 -7.82 9.55
C ASN A 102 18.84 -8.35 9.25
N LYS A 103 19.13 -9.62 9.57
CA LYS A 103 20.45 -10.22 9.33
C LYS A 103 20.92 -10.15 7.88
N ASN A 104 20.00 -10.26 6.93
CA ASN A 104 20.29 -10.46 5.50
C ASN A 104 19.79 -9.32 4.60
N PHE A 105 19.15 -8.29 5.18
CA PHE A 105 18.55 -7.18 4.45
C PHE A 105 18.72 -5.88 5.21
N SER A 106 19.00 -4.80 4.48
CA SER A 106 18.90 -3.43 4.98
C SER A 106 18.20 -2.58 3.93
N SER A 107 17.14 -1.88 4.33
CA SER A 107 16.51 -0.88 3.49
C SER A 107 17.43 0.32 3.29
N LYS A 108 17.06 1.17 2.32
CA LYS A 108 17.60 2.54 2.26
C LYS A 108 17.21 3.32 3.51
N PHE A 109 18.01 4.34 3.81
CA PHE A 109 17.69 5.30 4.85
C PHE A 109 16.66 6.31 4.33
N LEU A 110 15.55 6.43 5.04
CA LEU A 110 14.61 7.52 4.90
C LEU A 110 15.00 8.64 5.86
N LYS A 111 15.31 9.81 5.30
CA LYS A 111 15.78 10.97 6.06
C LYS A 111 14.63 11.94 6.35
N LEU A 112 14.49 12.37 7.59
CA LEU A 112 13.47 13.34 8.02
C LEU A 112 14.07 14.42 8.92
N ASN A 113 13.73 15.69 8.67
CA ASN A 113 14.03 16.77 9.60
C ASN A 113 12.95 16.82 10.69
N LEU A 114 13.31 16.52 11.94
CA LEU A 114 12.35 16.43 13.04
C LEU A 114 11.70 17.78 13.37
N ASP A 115 12.51 18.83 13.43
CA ASP A 115 12.04 20.14 13.88
C ASP A 115 11.05 20.71 12.87
N ASP A 116 11.34 20.58 11.57
CA ASP A 116 10.45 21.00 10.48
C ASP A 116 9.17 20.15 10.39
N PHE A 117 9.30 18.84 10.63
CA PHE A 117 8.14 17.95 10.61
C PHE A 117 7.14 18.24 11.72
N PHE A 118 7.63 18.47 12.96
CA PHE A 118 6.79 18.69 14.14
C PHE A 118 6.43 20.15 14.41
N ALA A 119 7.12 21.13 13.82
CA ALA A 119 6.78 22.56 13.99
C ALA A 119 5.37 22.90 13.49
N ASP A 120 4.93 22.23 12.42
CA ASP A 120 3.58 22.36 11.87
C ASP A 120 3.07 20.98 11.45
N LEU A 121 2.73 20.16 12.45
CA LEU A 121 2.28 18.79 12.24
C LEU A 121 0.86 18.78 11.65
N SER A 122 0.77 18.48 10.36
CA SER A 122 -0.49 18.34 9.63
C SER A 122 -0.78 16.88 9.24
N LEU A 123 -2.04 16.59 8.87
CA LEU A 123 -2.42 15.27 8.33
C LEU A 123 -1.58 14.91 7.11
N ASP A 124 -1.42 15.87 6.21
CA ASP A 124 -0.71 15.67 4.95
C ASP A 124 0.74 15.30 5.20
N LYS A 125 1.40 15.91 6.19
CA LYS A 125 2.76 15.51 6.61
C LYS A 125 2.80 14.08 7.14
N ILE A 126 1.83 13.68 7.97
CA ILE A 126 1.75 12.30 8.48
C ILE A 126 1.51 11.29 7.35
N GLN A 127 0.60 11.59 6.42
CA GLN A 127 0.33 10.75 5.25
C GLN A 127 1.53 10.67 4.32
N ASN A 128 2.24 11.77 4.11
CA ASN A 128 3.48 11.80 3.32
C ASN A 128 4.59 10.99 3.99
N LEU A 129 4.72 11.08 5.32
CA LEU A 129 5.65 10.23 6.08
C LEU A 129 5.30 8.75 5.91
N GLU A 130 4.03 8.38 6.07
CA GLU A 130 3.57 7.00 5.88
C GLU A 130 3.85 6.51 4.46
N LEU A 131 3.53 7.31 3.44
CA LEU A 131 3.76 6.97 2.03
C LEU A 131 5.26 6.77 1.75
N ASN A 132 6.10 7.71 2.17
CA ASN A 132 7.55 7.64 1.95
C ASN A 132 8.18 6.46 2.70
N PHE A 133 7.75 6.22 3.94
CA PHE A 133 8.20 5.07 4.73
C PHE A 133 7.77 3.75 4.10
N LYS A 134 6.53 3.65 3.61
CA LYS A 134 6.08 2.45 2.89
C LYS A 134 6.90 2.21 1.64
N ASN A 135 7.12 3.24 0.82
CA ASN A 135 7.79 3.09 -0.47
C ASN A 135 9.29 2.82 -0.35
N GLU A 136 10.01 3.53 0.52
CA GLU A 136 11.47 3.46 0.60
C GLU A 136 11.97 2.41 1.60
N VAL A 137 11.15 2.05 2.60
CA VAL A 137 11.55 1.17 3.71
C VAL A 137 10.76 -0.14 3.70
N LEU A 138 9.42 -0.08 3.80
CA LEU A 138 8.62 -1.30 4.04
C LEU A 138 8.41 -2.17 2.80
N ILE A 139 8.06 -1.59 1.65
CA ILE A 139 7.83 -2.33 0.41
C ILE A 139 9.10 -3.07 -0.03
N PRO A 140 10.29 -2.45 -0.07
CA PRO A 140 11.54 -3.16 -0.36
C PRO A 140 11.77 -4.35 0.58
N PHE A 141 11.48 -4.18 1.87
CA PHE A 141 11.58 -5.26 2.83
C PHE A 141 10.57 -6.39 2.56
N LYS A 142 9.31 -6.06 2.25
CA LYS A 142 8.28 -7.05 1.89
C LYS A 142 8.62 -7.80 0.60
N ILE A 143 9.22 -7.13 -0.39
CA ILE A 143 9.73 -7.76 -1.61
C ILE A 143 10.85 -8.74 -1.25
N TYR A 144 11.81 -8.31 -0.42
CA TYR A 144 12.87 -9.20 0.08
C TYR A 144 12.29 -10.44 0.77
N LEU A 145 11.29 -10.26 1.64
CA LEU A 145 10.62 -11.36 2.33
C LEU A 145 9.96 -12.33 1.35
N LYS A 146 9.22 -11.79 0.38
CA LYS A 146 8.56 -12.59 -0.67
C LYS A 146 9.57 -13.42 -1.47
N SER A 147 10.69 -12.82 -1.86
CA SER A 147 11.71 -13.48 -2.67
C SER A 147 12.53 -14.54 -1.94
N ASN A 148 12.69 -14.44 -0.62
CA ASN A 148 13.56 -15.34 0.14
C ASN A 148 12.81 -16.41 0.94
N PHE A 149 11.50 -16.24 1.15
CA PHE A 149 10.72 -17.12 2.02
C PHE A 149 9.41 -17.60 1.39
N ASP A 150 9.22 -17.44 0.08
CA ASP A 150 8.03 -17.84 -0.68
C ASP A 150 6.70 -17.39 -0.05
N LEU A 151 6.71 -16.17 0.49
CA LEU A 151 5.57 -15.61 1.20
C LEU A 151 4.57 -14.98 0.23
N ASN A 152 3.28 -15.29 0.42
CA ASN A 152 2.17 -14.67 -0.31
C ASN A 152 1.89 -13.24 0.20
N ILE A 153 2.85 -12.34 0.00
CA ILE A 153 2.74 -10.92 0.38
C ILE A 153 2.32 -10.12 -0.86
N ILE A 154 1.32 -9.27 -0.66
CA ILE A 154 0.92 -8.26 -1.64
C ILE A 154 1.83 -7.04 -1.45
N THR A 155 2.77 -6.85 -2.36
CA THR A 155 3.77 -5.76 -2.34
C THR A 155 3.47 -4.64 -3.34
N GLY A 156 2.49 -4.87 -4.23
CA GLY A 156 2.04 -3.89 -5.20
C GLY A 156 0.87 -4.40 -6.01
N LEU A 157 0.42 -3.59 -6.98
CA LEU A 157 -0.69 -3.92 -7.86
C LEU A 157 -0.48 -5.26 -8.60
N SER A 158 0.78 -5.60 -8.89
CA SER A 158 1.17 -6.86 -9.53
C SER A 158 0.83 -8.11 -8.72
N ASP A 159 0.68 -7.96 -7.41
CA ASP A 159 0.46 -9.07 -6.49
C ASP A 159 -1.03 -9.24 -6.14
N LEU A 160 -1.89 -8.34 -6.63
CA LEU A 160 -3.33 -8.51 -6.49
C LEU A 160 -3.82 -9.61 -7.44
N PRO A 161 -4.81 -10.43 -7.01
CA PRO A 161 -5.59 -11.26 -7.91
C PRO A 161 -6.12 -10.45 -9.09
N ILE A 162 -6.09 -11.03 -10.29
CA ILE A 162 -6.47 -10.34 -11.53
C ILE A 162 -7.91 -9.82 -11.45
N GLU A 163 -8.77 -10.51 -10.70
CA GLU A 163 -10.16 -10.15 -10.38
C GLU A 163 -10.24 -8.80 -9.68
N LEU A 164 -9.39 -8.55 -8.66
CA LEU A 164 -9.37 -7.27 -7.94
C LEU A 164 -8.82 -6.15 -8.81
N ILE A 165 -7.81 -6.43 -9.65
CA ILE A 165 -7.29 -5.43 -10.58
C ILE A 165 -8.38 -5.01 -11.57
N ILE A 166 -9.19 -5.97 -12.06
CA ILE A 166 -10.35 -5.69 -12.92
C ILE A 166 -11.35 -4.79 -12.21
N GLU A 167 -11.75 -5.12 -11.00
CA GLU A 167 -12.74 -4.33 -10.25
C GLU A 167 -12.25 -2.90 -10.00
N ILE A 168 -11.01 -2.74 -9.54
CA ILE A 168 -10.39 -1.42 -9.32
C ILE A 168 -10.36 -0.64 -10.64
N SER A 169 -9.91 -1.28 -11.73
CA SER A 169 -9.82 -0.64 -13.04
C SER A 169 -11.18 -0.19 -13.55
N LEU A 170 -12.20 -1.05 -13.43
CA LEU A 170 -13.56 -0.75 -13.87
C LEU A 170 -14.22 0.34 -13.04
N LYS A 171 -13.92 0.43 -11.73
CA LYS A 171 -14.53 1.38 -10.82
C LYS A 171 -13.89 2.77 -10.87
N TYR A 172 -12.57 2.84 -11.01
CA TYR A 172 -11.82 4.07 -10.81
C TYR A 172 -11.12 4.60 -12.06
N LEU A 173 -10.96 3.81 -13.12
CA LEU A 173 -10.22 4.21 -14.31
C LEU A 173 -11.11 4.28 -15.55
N ASP A 174 -10.94 5.34 -16.33
CA ASP A 174 -11.51 5.40 -17.68
C ASP A 174 -10.71 4.50 -18.63
N ILE A 175 -11.30 4.16 -19.78
CA ILE A 175 -10.64 3.30 -20.76
C ILE A 175 -9.31 3.87 -21.26
N ARG A 176 -9.16 5.21 -21.28
CA ARG A 176 -7.92 5.85 -21.74
C ARG A 176 -6.77 5.62 -20.79
N SER A 177 -7.03 5.78 -19.49
CA SER A 177 -6.08 5.52 -18.43
C SER A 177 -5.66 4.05 -18.45
N ILE A 178 -6.61 3.14 -18.62
CA ILE A 178 -6.34 1.70 -18.74
C ILE A 178 -5.45 1.41 -19.96
N VAL A 179 -5.76 1.98 -21.13
CA VAL A 179 -4.94 1.82 -22.35
C VAL A 179 -3.55 2.40 -22.16
N LYS A 180 -3.40 3.60 -21.59
CA LYS A 180 -2.08 4.17 -21.26
C LYS A 180 -1.29 3.28 -20.31
N LEU A 181 -1.92 2.80 -19.23
CA LEU A 181 -1.28 1.91 -18.26
C LEU A 181 -0.85 0.57 -18.89
N SER A 182 -1.56 0.07 -19.90
CA SER A 182 -1.19 -1.16 -20.61
C SER A 182 0.11 -1.05 -21.42
N GLN A 183 0.53 0.17 -21.75
CA GLN A 183 1.77 0.43 -22.47
C GLN A 183 2.98 0.18 -21.57
N THR A 184 2.86 0.50 -20.28
CA THR A 184 3.95 0.42 -19.30
C THR A 184 3.81 -0.75 -18.31
N CYS A 185 2.62 -1.29 -18.12
CA CYS A 185 2.36 -2.35 -17.14
C CYS A 185 1.78 -3.62 -17.80
N ARG A 186 2.53 -4.73 -17.66
CA ARG A 186 2.15 -6.05 -18.22
C ARG A 186 0.81 -6.56 -17.72
N TYR A 187 0.37 -6.16 -16.52
CA TYR A 187 -0.92 -6.55 -15.95
C TYR A 187 -2.08 -5.89 -16.69
N PHE A 188 -2.03 -4.57 -16.87
CA PHE A 188 -3.03 -3.85 -17.67
C PHE A 188 -3.02 -4.31 -19.13
N ARG A 189 -1.87 -4.72 -19.67
CA ARG A 189 -1.81 -5.37 -20.98
C ARG A 189 -2.55 -6.71 -21.01
N LYS A 190 -2.29 -7.60 -20.04
CA LYS A 190 -3.03 -8.87 -19.89
C LYS A 190 -4.54 -8.67 -19.77
N LEU A 191 -5.00 -7.61 -19.10
CA LEU A 191 -6.42 -7.26 -19.02
C LEU A 191 -7.04 -6.90 -20.37
N LEU A 192 -6.31 -6.16 -21.21
CA LEU A 192 -6.77 -5.79 -22.55
C LEU A 192 -6.69 -6.94 -23.55
N ASP A 193 -5.82 -7.92 -23.28
CA ASP A 193 -5.54 -9.07 -24.16
C ASP A 193 -6.27 -10.34 -23.72
N SER A 194 -7.03 -10.31 -22.61
CA SER A 194 -7.75 -11.46 -22.06
C SER A 194 -9.03 -11.80 -22.85
N ASP A 195 -8.99 -11.75 -24.18
CA ASP A 195 -10.14 -12.03 -25.04
C ASP A 195 -10.73 -13.41 -24.70
N GLY A 196 -11.94 -13.42 -24.14
CA GLY A 196 -12.74 -14.61 -23.84
C GLY A 196 -12.43 -15.33 -22.52
N LYS A 197 -11.30 -15.10 -21.87
CA LYS A 197 -10.96 -15.75 -20.58
C LYS A 197 -11.46 -14.98 -19.36
N ILE A 198 -11.58 -13.67 -19.50
CA ILE A 198 -12.00 -12.76 -18.44
C ILE A 198 -13.02 -11.80 -19.06
N PRO A 199 -14.20 -11.60 -18.44
CA PRO A 199 -15.27 -10.75 -18.98
C PRO A 199 -14.97 -9.24 -18.83
N PHE A 200 -13.72 -8.82 -18.98
CA PHE A 200 -13.27 -7.43 -18.78
C PHE A 200 -13.95 -6.47 -19.77
N TRP A 201 -13.86 -6.78 -21.07
CA TRP A 201 -14.47 -5.96 -22.12
C TRP A 201 -15.99 -5.93 -22.03
N GLN A 202 -16.62 -7.04 -21.63
CA GLN A 202 -18.06 -7.12 -21.41
C GLN A 202 -18.49 -6.18 -20.27
N LYS A 203 -17.77 -6.23 -19.13
CA LYS A 203 -18.00 -5.34 -17.99
C LYS A 203 -17.76 -3.86 -18.34
N LEU A 204 -16.77 -3.57 -19.19
CA LEU A 204 -16.55 -2.22 -19.72
C LEU A 204 -17.72 -1.73 -20.58
N ILE A 205 -18.26 -2.57 -21.48
CA ILE A 205 -19.44 -2.23 -22.28
C ILE A 205 -20.63 -1.95 -21.35
N ALA A 206 -20.88 -2.83 -20.38
CA ALA A 206 -21.95 -2.66 -19.39
C ALA A 206 -21.83 -1.36 -18.59
N ARG A 207 -20.61 -0.95 -18.23
CA ARG A 207 -20.35 0.29 -17.52
C ARG A 207 -20.55 1.52 -18.41
N ASP A 208 -19.95 1.54 -19.59
CA ASP A 208 -19.83 2.75 -20.41
C ASP A 208 -21.02 2.97 -21.35
N PHE A 209 -21.72 1.89 -21.70
CA PHE A 209 -22.81 1.87 -22.67
C PHE A 209 -24.08 1.20 -22.12
N LYS A 210 -24.29 1.23 -20.80
CA LYS A 210 -25.44 0.61 -20.10
C LYS A 210 -26.81 0.85 -20.76
N GLN A 211 -26.98 1.99 -21.42
CA GLN A 211 -28.23 2.40 -22.09
C GLN A 211 -28.42 1.77 -23.48
N LEU A 212 -27.40 1.15 -24.06
CA LEU A 212 -27.37 0.62 -25.42
C LEU A 212 -27.40 -0.92 -25.48
N ILE A 213 -27.41 -1.59 -24.33
CA ILE A 213 -27.36 -3.05 -24.24
C ILE A 213 -28.80 -3.57 -24.08
N PRO A 214 -29.32 -4.38 -25.02
CA PRO A 214 -30.62 -5.01 -24.88
C PRO A 214 -30.65 -5.93 -23.64
N LEU A 215 -31.78 -5.93 -22.92
CA LEU A 215 -31.99 -6.74 -21.70
C LEU A 215 -31.80 -8.26 -21.90
N ASN A 216 -31.77 -8.76 -23.14
CA ASN A 216 -31.74 -10.18 -23.48
C ASN A 216 -30.40 -10.67 -24.08
N THR A 217 -29.32 -9.92 -23.94
CA THR A 217 -28.01 -10.35 -24.46
C THR A 217 -27.38 -11.39 -23.53
N THR A 218 -27.35 -12.66 -23.93
CA THR A 218 -26.71 -13.76 -23.18
C THR A 218 -25.18 -13.64 -23.20
N ASP A 219 -24.53 -14.04 -22.10
CA ASP A 219 -23.07 -13.94 -21.88
C ASP A 219 -22.19 -14.58 -22.99
N GLN A 220 -22.76 -15.51 -23.78
CA GLN A 220 -22.10 -16.17 -24.90
C GLN A 220 -22.03 -15.31 -26.19
N SER A 221 -22.81 -14.23 -26.33
CA SER A 221 -22.87 -13.43 -27.56
C SER A 221 -21.74 -12.40 -27.70
N LEU A 222 -20.81 -12.35 -26.74
CA LEU A 222 -19.78 -11.31 -26.61
C LEU A 222 -18.37 -11.81 -26.96
N LEU A 223 -18.28 -12.86 -27.79
CA LEU A 223 -17.09 -13.17 -28.57
C LEU A 223 -16.74 -11.94 -29.43
N GLY A 224 -15.56 -11.36 -29.21
CA GLY A 224 -15.16 -10.10 -29.84
C GLY A 224 -15.64 -8.84 -29.11
N SER A 225 -16.01 -8.92 -27.83
CA SER A 225 -16.39 -7.78 -26.97
C SER A 225 -15.40 -6.61 -27.01
N LYS A 226 -14.10 -6.85 -27.19
CA LYS A 226 -13.12 -5.78 -27.46
C LYS A 226 -13.43 -4.98 -28.73
N ARG A 227 -13.72 -5.67 -29.85
CA ARG A 227 -14.06 -5.05 -31.13
C ARG A 227 -15.36 -4.26 -31.02
N GLU A 228 -16.36 -4.82 -30.34
CA GLU A 228 -17.64 -4.15 -30.14
C GLU A 228 -17.50 -2.91 -29.26
N TYR A 229 -16.72 -2.98 -28.17
CA TYR A 229 -16.39 -1.82 -27.36
C TYR A 229 -15.74 -0.72 -28.21
N ILE A 230 -14.76 -1.05 -29.05
CA ILE A 230 -14.08 -0.07 -29.93
C ILE A 230 -15.08 0.58 -30.89
N LYS A 231 -16.01 -0.20 -31.47
CA LYS A 231 -17.04 0.29 -32.39
C LYS A 231 -18.00 1.26 -31.68
N LEU A 232 -18.54 0.86 -30.52
CA LEU A 232 -19.41 1.71 -29.70
C LEU A 232 -18.70 2.99 -29.25
N TYR A 233 -17.43 2.86 -28.86
CA TYR A 233 -16.62 3.99 -28.43
C TYR A 233 -16.43 5.01 -29.56
N LYS A 234 -16.04 4.57 -30.77
CA LYS A 234 -15.89 5.44 -31.96
C LYS A 234 -17.19 6.16 -32.34
N ASN A 235 -18.34 5.50 -32.19
CA ASN A 235 -19.65 6.06 -32.53
C ASN A 235 -20.23 6.96 -31.42
N SER A 236 -19.65 6.96 -30.22
CA SER A 236 -20.15 7.74 -29.09
C SER A 236 -19.75 9.23 -29.19
N LYS A 237 -20.56 10.12 -28.61
CA LYS A 237 -20.20 11.55 -28.44
C LYS A 237 -18.88 11.75 -27.67
N ARG A 238 -18.44 10.76 -26.89
CA ARG A 238 -17.15 10.76 -26.16
C ARG A 238 -15.94 10.71 -27.11
N PHE A 239 -16.10 10.25 -28.35
CA PHE A 239 -15.07 10.31 -29.39
C PHE A 239 -14.98 11.70 -30.05
N LYS A 240 -16.11 12.39 -30.23
CA LYS A 240 -16.17 13.74 -30.88
C LYS A 240 -15.57 14.87 -30.04
N LEU A 241 -15.58 14.75 -28.71
CA LEU A 241 -14.83 15.64 -27.81
C LEU A 241 -13.31 15.45 -27.92
N PHE A 242 -12.84 14.43 -28.63
CA PHE A 242 -11.45 13.98 -28.62
C PHE A 242 -10.72 14.07 -29.94
N SER A 243 -11.40 14.32 -31.07
CA SER A 243 -10.71 14.60 -32.34
C SER A 243 -10.25 16.06 -32.47
N ARG A 244 -10.19 16.80 -31.36
CA ARG A 244 -9.76 18.21 -31.28
C ARG A 244 -8.45 18.40 -30.52
N TYR A 245 -7.78 17.31 -30.13
CA TYR A 245 -6.44 17.31 -29.53
C TYR A 245 -5.57 16.27 -30.24
#